data_AF-A0A964E389-F1
#
_entry.id   AF-A0A964E389-F1
#
_cell.length_a   1.000
_cell.length_b   1.000
_cell.length_c   1.000
_cell.angle_alpha   90.00
_cell.angle_beta   90.00
_cell.angle_gamma   90.00
#
_symmetry.space_group_name_H-M   'P 1'
#
loop_
_entity.id
_entity.type
_entity.pdbx_description
1 polymer ?
#
loop_
_entity_poly.entity_id
_entity_poly.type
_entity_poly.pdbx_seq_one_letter_code
_entity_poly.pdbx_strand_id
1 'polypeptide(L)'
;MTEGPSAVLRALNVGVASLWVAVCAATPEFIWRGARVVASHLNAADLASALLVGLILAFCIEPALERFRHTAAQPPGPQSYNLVFRAAVGLAFAFASVCLHDAITAFLASHAADDAVRQAGLVAGLRLAGAWTVVPFCVALAWLTVGRARWRWVFAVLALASPGLAALMFSWQLQDWITAQLPASCILLLGYRQWSLGPVAGFFRRNVQVLLWVSPIWLIGALLFNWAGNQLGLAWTQLYTPGEAWIDVRFYLGWAIGLSLAPVPLAERACQAGIGK
;
A
#
# COMPACT_ATOMS: atom_id res chain seq x y z
N MET A 1 15.33 -28.91 21.17
CA MET A 1 14.27 -27.95 21.52
C MET A 1 14.65 -26.61 20.90
N THR A 2 14.18 -26.32 19.69
CA THR A 2 14.45 -25.03 19.04
C THR A 2 13.41 -24.04 19.53
N GLU A 3 13.82 -23.06 20.33
CA GLU A 3 12.95 -21.98 20.76
C GLU A 3 12.39 -21.28 19.52
N GLY A 4 11.07 -21.42 19.32
CA GLY A 4 10.40 -20.73 18.25
C GLY A 4 10.62 -19.22 18.38
N PRO A 5 10.67 -18.47 17.27
CA PRO A 5 10.90 -17.03 17.31
C PRO A 5 9.95 -16.36 18.31
N SER A 6 10.49 -15.45 19.13
CA SER A 6 9.76 -14.77 20.19
C SER A 6 8.48 -14.11 19.66
N ALA A 7 7.44 -14.01 20.49
CA ALA A 7 6.16 -13.40 20.10
C ALA A 7 6.36 -11.96 19.56
N VAL A 8 7.31 -11.24 20.15
CA VAL A 8 7.75 -9.89 19.74
C VAL A 8 8.24 -9.89 18.29
N LEU A 9 9.16 -10.80 17.92
CA LEU A 9 9.69 -10.87 16.56
C LEU A 9 8.60 -11.18 15.52
N ARG A 10 7.61 -12.02 15.87
CA ARG A 10 6.48 -12.29 14.99
C ARG A 10 5.56 -11.09 14.84
N ALA A 11 5.31 -10.33 15.92
CA ALA A 11 4.52 -9.11 15.86
C ALA A 11 5.22 -8.03 15.02
N LEU A 12 6.53 -7.85 15.19
CA LEU A 12 7.35 -6.93 14.38
C LEU A 12 7.32 -7.31 12.90
N ASN A 13 7.52 -8.59 12.57
CA ASN A 13 7.45 -9.04 11.18
C ASN A 13 6.09 -8.78 10.53
N VAL A 14 5.00 -8.99 11.27
CA VAL A 14 3.64 -8.69 10.79
C VAL A 14 3.46 -7.18 10.58
N GLY A 15 3.90 -6.36 11.55
CA GLY A 15 3.81 -4.90 11.44
C GLY A 15 4.63 -4.36 10.26
N VAL A 16 5.86 -4.83 10.08
CA VAL A 16 6.74 -4.46 8.96
C VAL A 16 6.13 -4.88 7.62
N ALA A 17 5.55 -6.08 7.54
CA ALA A 17 4.88 -6.56 6.33
C ALA A 17 3.65 -5.71 5.97
N SER A 18 2.82 -5.36 6.96
CA SER A 18 1.68 -4.47 6.76
C SER A 18 2.13 -3.07 6.33
N LEU A 19 3.19 -2.55 6.94
CA LEU A 19 3.74 -1.24 6.60
C LEU A 19 4.32 -1.23 5.19
N TRP A 20 4.99 -2.29 4.76
CA TRP A 20 5.45 -2.46 3.38
C TRP A 20 4.29 -2.33 2.39
N VAL A 21 3.20 -3.08 2.61
CA VAL A 21 2.01 -3.03 1.74
C VAL A 21 1.44 -1.62 1.68
N ALA A 22 1.37 -0.94 2.82
CA ALA A 22 0.86 0.42 2.92
C ALA A 22 1.72 1.44 2.18
N VAL A 23 3.04 1.39 2.34
CA VAL A 23 4.00 2.24 1.62
C VAL A 23 3.85 2.01 0.12
N CYS A 24 3.85 0.75 -0.33
CA CYS A 24 3.68 0.43 -1.74
C CYS A 24 2.36 0.96 -2.32
N ALA A 25 1.27 0.98 -1.55
CA ALA A 25 0.00 1.54 -1.99
C ALA A 25 0.06 3.06 -2.23
N ALA A 26 0.79 3.80 -1.38
CA ALA A 26 0.90 5.24 -1.50
C ALA A 26 1.98 5.70 -2.49
N THR A 27 3.03 4.91 -2.68
CA THR A 27 4.21 5.25 -3.51
C THR A 27 3.87 5.74 -4.93
N PRO A 28 3.00 5.08 -5.72
CA PRO A 28 2.72 5.52 -7.09
C PRO A 28 2.15 6.94 -7.17
N GLU A 29 1.34 7.35 -6.18
CA GLU A 29 0.80 8.71 -6.14
C GLU A 29 1.87 9.74 -5.80
N PHE A 30 2.79 9.42 -4.88
CA PHE A 30 3.93 10.28 -4.59
C PHE A 30 4.87 10.45 -5.78
N ILE A 31 5.17 9.35 -6.49
CA ILE A 31 5.96 9.38 -7.72
C ILE A 31 5.28 10.27 -8.76
N TRP A 32 3.97 10.12 -8.94
CA TRP A 32 3.21 10.92 -9.91
C TRP A 32 3.20 12.41 -9.56
N ARG A 33 2.95 12.77 -8.29
CA ARG A 33 2.98 14.16 -7.84
C ARG A 33 4.37 14.77 -7.98
N GLY A 34 5.41 14.04 -7.59
CA GLY A 34 6.80 14.46 -7.78
C GLY A 34 7.12 14.72 -9.26
N ALA A 35 6.77 13.78 -10.14
CA ALA A 35 6.97 13.94 -11.58
C ALA A 35 6.23 15.17 -12.15
N ARG A 36 5.01 15.45 -11.70
CA ARG A 36 4.26 16.65 -12.10
C ARG A 36 4.94 17.94 -11.66
N VAL A 37 5.47 17.99 -10.43
CA VAL A 37 6.19 19.15 -9.90
C VAL A 37 7.45 19.43 -10.71
N VAL A 38 8.25 18.38 -10.98
CA VAL A 38 9.46 18.50 -11.83
C VAL A 38 9.11 18.96 -13.24
N ALA A 39 8.01 18.45 -13.81
CA ALA A 39 7.56 18.87 -15.14
C ALA A 39 7.15 20.34 -15.22
N SER A 40 6.64 20.93 -14.12
CA SER A 40 6.27 22.35 -14.06
C SER A 40 7.43 23.30 -13.75
N HIS A 41 8.48 22.81 -13.09
CA HIS A 41 9.66 23.60 -12.71
C HIS A 41 10.93 22.77 -12.95
N LEU A 42 11.42 22.78 -14.18
CA LEU A 42 12.69 22.12 -14.54
C LEU A 42 13.87 22.92 -13.98
N ASN A 43 14.18 22.71 -12.69
CA ASN A 43 15.44 23.13 -12.10
C ASN A 43 16.45 21.96 -12.14
N ALA A 44 17.72 22.25 -12.46
CA ALA A 44 18.76 21.23 -12.59
C ALA A 44 18.99 20.45 -11.27
N ALA A 45 18.73 21.08 -10.12
CA ALA A 45 18.78 20.44 -8.81
C ALA A 45 17.68 19.36 -8.64
N ASP A 46 16.45 19.66 -9.08
CA ASP A 46 15.32 18.73 -8.99
C ASP A 46 15.52 17.54 -9.95
N LEU A 47 16.09 17.79 -11.13
CA LEU A 47 16.46 16.75 -12.08
C LEU A 47 17.58 15.84 -11.54
N ALA A 48 18.59 16.41 -10.87
CA ALA A 48 19.66 15.65 -10.25
C ALA A 48 19.17 14.79 -9.07
N SER A 49 18.26 15.32 -8.24
CA SER A 49 17.64 14.54 -7.16
C SER A 49 16.74 13.44 -7.70
N ALA A 50 15.91 13.74 -8.71
CA ALA A 50 15.08 12.74 -9.38
C ALA A 50 15.90 11.64 -10.07
N LEU A 51 17.04 11.99 -10.68
CA LEU A 51 17.99 11.03 -11.25
C LEU A 51 18.68 10.20 -10.16
N LEU A 52 19.06 10.80 -9.03
CA LEU A 52 19.65 10.07 -7.90
C LEU A 52 18.65 9.09 -7.29
N VAL A 53 17.39 9.50 -7.12
CA VAL A 53 16.29 8.66 -6.67
C VAL A 53 15.99 7.55 -7.69
N GLY A 54 15.96 7.89 -8.98
CA GLY A 54 15.81 6.93 -10.08
C GLY A 54 16.96 5.93 -10.14
N LEU A 55 18.19 6.35 -9.84
CA LEU A 55 19.38 5.51 -9.79
C LEU A 55 19.36 4.58 -8.57
N ILE A 56 19.00 5.10 -7.39
CA ILE A 56 18.79 4.29 -6.17
C ILE A 56 17.68 3.27 -6.42
N LEU A 57 16.57 3.66 -7.05
CA LEU A 57 15.53 2.75 -7.49
C LEU A 57 16.05 1.70 -8.47
N ALA A 58 16.80 2.09 -9.50
CA ALA A 58 17.30 1.18 -10.54
C ALA A 58 18.24 0.10 -9.96
N PHE A 59 19.18 0.49 -9.09
CA PHE A 59 20.06 -0.46 -8.38
C PHE A 59 19.30 -1.41 -7.46
N CYS A 60 18.08 -1.07 -7.08
CA CYS A 60 17.32 -1.80 -6.10
C CYS A 60 16.13 -2.59 -6.67
N ILE A 61 15.68 -2.22 -7.86
CA ILE A 61 14.76 -2.98 -8.68
C ILE A 61 15.44 -4.29 -9.13
N GLU A 62 16.76 -4.31 -9.27
CA GLU A 62 17.52 -5.50 -9.66
C GLU A 62 17.33 -6.71 -8.72
N PRO A 63 17.54 -6.60 -7.38
CA PRO A 63 17.23 -7.70 -6.47
C PRO A 63 15.73 -8.05 -6.39
N ALA A 64 14.83 -7.09 -6.66
CA ALA A 64 13.39 -7.35 -6.75
C ALA A 64 13.01 -8.12 -8.04
N LEU A 65 13.64 -7.78 -9.17
CA LEU A 65 13.51 -8.45 -10.47
C LEU A 65 14.12 -9.85 -10.44
N GLU A 66 15.27 -10.01 -9.80
CA GLU A 66 15.86 -11.34 -9.54
C GLU A 66 14.90 -12.20 -8.72
N ARG A 67 14.23 -11.63 -7.72
CA ARG A 67 13.20 -12.35 -6.96
C ARG A 67 11.97 -12.68 -7.82
N PHE A 68 11.51 -11.79 -8.69
CA PHE A 68 10.43 -12.10 -9.65
C PHE A 68 10.83 -13.28 -10.56
N ARG A 69 12.06 -13.28 -11.07
CA ARG A 69 12.61 -14.36 -11.89
C ARG A 69 12.69 -15.67 -11.11
N HIS A 70 13.16 -15.66 -9.86
CA HIS A 70 13.22 -16.86 -9.02
C HIS A 70 11.84 -17.38 -8.60
N THR A 71 10.88 -16.50 -8.32
CA THR A 71 9.51 -16.87 -7.95
C THR A 71 8.73 -17.42 -9.15
N ALA A 72 9.07 -16.99 -10.36
CA ALA A 72 8.53 -17.52 -11.61
C ALA A 72 9.17 -18.86 -12.04
N ALA A 73 10.38 -19.18 -11.56
CA ALA A 73 11.20 -20.25 -12.13
C ALA A 73 11.48 -21.47 -11.25
N GLN A 74 11.32 -21.47 -9.91
CA GLN A 74 11.77 -22.62 -9.08
C GLN A 74 10.91 -22.98 -7.84
N PRO A 75 10.86 -24.27 -7.46
CA PRO A 75 10.24 -24.75 -6.20
C PRO A 75 11.14 -24.47 -4.97
N PRO A 76 10.57 -24.35 -3.75
CA PRO A 76 11.25 -23.73 -2.60
C PRO A 76 12.29 -24.64 -1.93
N GLY A 77 13.56 -24.20 -1.93
CA GLY A 77 14.66 -24.76 -1.12
C GLY A 77 14.90 -24.02 0.21
N PRO A 78 15.64 -24.61 1.17
CA PRO A 78 15.76 -24.07 2.53
C PRO A 78 16.87 -23.01 2.68
N GLN A 79 16.45 -21.85 3.22
CA GLN A 79 17.22 -20.84 3.97
C GLN A 79 18.25 -19.93 3.27
N SER A 80 17.92 -18.63 3.19
CA SER A 80 18.83 -17.45 3.35
C SER A 80 18.08 -16.09 3.42
N TYR A 81 16.79 -16.09 3.77
CA TYR A 81 15.86 -14.99 3.49
C TYR A 81 15.86 -13.79 4.47
N ASN A 82 16.88 -13.60 5.33
CA ASN A 82 16.86 -12.54 6.36
C ASN A 82 17.77 -11.33 6.11
N LEU A 83 18.76 -11.41 5.21
CA LEU A 83 19.61 -10.25 4.87
C LEU A 83 19.02 -9.40 3.75
N VAL A 84 18.62 -10.03 2.65
CA VAL A 84 17.94 -9.37 1.52
C VAL A 84 16.60 -8.78 1.95
N PHE A 85 15.91 -9.40 2.90
CA PHE A 85 14.67 -8.90 3.49
C PHE A 85 14.88 -7.62 4.32
N ARG A 86 15.90 -7.61 5.19
CA ARG A 86 16.26 -6.42 5.96
C ARG A 86 16.80 -5.30 5.07
N ALA A 87 17.54 -5.65 4.04
CA ALA A 87 18.01 -4.72 3.01
C ALA A 87 16.83 -4.13 2.23
N ALA A 88 15.88 -4.95 1.75
CA ALA A 88 14.71 -4.48 0.99
C ALA A 88 13.76 -3.62 1.84
N VAL A 89 13.56 -3.96 3.12
CA VAL A 89 12.76 -3.14 4.04
C VAL A 89 13.48 -1.85 4.42
N GLY A 90 14.78 -1.92 4.75
CA GLY A 90 15.60 -0.74 5.02
C GLY A 90 15.68 0.19 3.81
N LEU A 91 15.68 -0.40 2.62
CA LEU A 91 15.66 0.31 1.36
C LEU A 91 14.30 0.95 1.06
N ALA A 92 13.18 0.26 1.24
CA ALA A 92 11.87 0.91 1.08
C ALA A 92 11.68 2.03 2.10
N PHE A 93 12.27 1.90 3.30
CA PHE A 93 12.33 2.99 4.27
C PHE A 93 13.23 4.12 3.79
N ALA A 94 14.43 3.84 3.27
CA ALA A 94 15.33 4.85 2.74
C ALA A 94 14.71 5.57 1.52
N PHE A 95 14.07 4.83 0.62
CA PHE A 95 13.37 5.34 -0.55
C PHE A 95 12.16 6.19 -0.14
N ALA A 96 11.29 5.70 0.73
CA ALA A 96 10.18 6.48 1.25
C ALA A 96 10.68 7.71 2.00
N SER A 97 11.78 7.61 2.76
CA SER A 97 12.39 8.73 3.48
C SER A 97 12.99 9.76 2.54
N VAL A 98 13.65 9.36 1.45
CA VAL A 98 14.24 10.26 0.46
C VAL A 98 13.15 10.88 -0.41
N CYS A 99 12.15 10.12 -0.86
CA CYS A 99 11.01 10.68 -1.59
C CYS A 99 10.17 11.61 -0.72
N LEU A 100 10.00 11.29 0.57
CA LEU A 100 9.34 12.16 1.52
C LEU A 100 10.19 13.41 1.77
N HIS A 101 11.50 13.25 1.99
CA HIS A 101 12.44 14.37 2.12
C HIS A 101 12.40 15.27 0.89
N ASP A 102 12.44 14.73 -0.32
CA ASP A 102 12.46 15.48 -1.57
C ASP A 102 11.11 16.11 -1.90
N ALA A 103 10.00 15.42 -1.62
CA ALA A 103 8.68 16.01 -1.71
C ALA A 103 8.51 17.16 -0.72
N ILE A 104 9.06 17.02 0.50
CA ILE A 104 9.11 18.08 1.50
C ILE A 104 10.00 19.21 0.97
N THR A 105 11.24 18.98 0.55
CA THR A 105 12.13 20.04 0.08
C THR A 105 11.64 20.73 -1.20
N ALA A 106 11.03 20.03 -2.14
CA ALA A 106 10.41 20.63 -3.33
C ALA A 106 9.16 21.46 -2.97
N PHE A 107 8.35 20.98 -2.02
CA PHE A 107 7.24 21.76 -1.46
C PHE A 107 7.76 23.02 -0.73
N LEU A 108 8.87 22.90 0.00
CA LEU A 108 9.53 23.99 0.72
C LEU A 108 10.25 24.98 -0.21
N ALA A 109 10.81 24.51 -1.33
CA ALA A 109 11.56 25.31 -2.30
C ALA A 109 10.65 26.10 -3.24
N SER A 110 9.46 25.57 -3.55
CA SER A 110 8.43 26.30 -4.32
C SER A 110 7.80 27.48 -3.56
N HIS A 111 8.06 27.60 -2.24
CA HIS A 111 7.52 28.64 -1.36
C HIS A 111 8.64 29.29 -0.53
N ALA A 112 9.48 30.11 -1.15
CA ALA A 112 10.59 30.84 -0.51
C ALA A 112 10.15 31.92 0.53
N ALA A 113 9.01 31.77 1.20
CA ALA A 113 8.51 32.68 2.21
C ALA A 113 8.06 31.92 3.48
N ASP A 114 8.56 32.40 4.63
CA ASP A 114 8.11 32.15 6.01
C ASP A 114 8.14 30.69 6.55
N ASP A 115 8.80 30.50 7.70
CA ASP A 115 8.91 29.20 8.37
C ASP A 115 7.53 28.60 8.76
N ALA A 116 6.51 29.43 8.92
CA ALA A 116 5.13 29.00 9.14
C ALA A 116 4.52 28.26 7.93
N VAL A 117 4.81 28.72 6.70
CA VAL A 117 4.35 28.07 5.46
C VAL A 117 5.06 26.73 5.28
N ARG A 118 6.34 26.68 5.65
CA ARG A 118 7.16 25.46 5.63
C ARG A 118 6.60 24.35 6.52
N GLN A 119 6.29 24.70 7.77
CA GLN A 119 5.71 23.76 8.73
C GLN A 119 4.32 23.27 8.28
N ALA A 120 3.49 24.16 7.74
CA ALA A 120 2.18 23.79 7.19
C ALA A 120 2.29 22.78 6.04
N GLY A 121 3.30 22.94 5.18
CA GLY A 121 3.60 22.02 4.09
C GLY A 121 3.99 20.61 4.52
N LEU A 122 4.91 20.51 5.48
CA LEU A 122 5.31 19.24 6.07
C LEU A 122 4.12 18.50 6.67
N VAL A 123 3.28 19.22 7.43
CA VAL A 123 2.07 18.68 8.04
C VAL A 123 1.09 18.19 6.98
N ALA A 124 0.92 18.92 5.87
CA ALA A 124 0.06 18.52 4.77
C ALA A 124 0.58 17.24 4.07
N GLY A 125 1.88 17.14 3.82
CA GLY A 125 2.52 15.96 3.23
C GLY A 125 2.38 14.71 4.11
N LEU A 126 2.64 14.85 5.42
CA LEU A 126 2.45 13.76 6.40
C LEU A 126 0.98 13.34 6.52
N ARG A 127 0.06 14.30 6.50
CA ARG A 127 -1.38 14.02 6.51
C ARG A 127 -1.79 13.23 5.28
N LEU A 128 -1.32 13.63 4.10
CA LEU A 128 -1.58 12.91 2.86
C LEU A 128 -1.01 11.49 2.94
N ALA A 129 0.25 11.31 3.33
CA ALA A 129 0.86 9.99 3.48
C ALA A 129 0.08 9.10 4.45
N GLY A 130 -0.35 9.63 5.59
CA GLY A 130 -1.20 8.93 6.53
C GLY A 130 -2.52 8.50 5.91
N ALA A 131 -3.19 9.42 5.19
CA ALA A 131 -4.49 9.18 4.57
C ALA A 131 -4.47 7.98 3.60
N TRP A 132 -3.41 7.84 2.80
CA TRP A 132 -3.27 6.75 1.82
C TRP A 132 -2.74 5.43 2.41
N THR A 133 -2.06 5.46 3.55
CA THR A 133 -1.38 4.27 4.10
C THR A 133 -2.22 3.52 5.14
N VAL A 134 -3.11 4.19 5.86
CA VAL A 134 -3.85 3.60 6.99
C VAL A 134 -4.72 2.42 6.56
N VAL A 135 -5.52 2.57 5.49
CA VAL A 135 -6.42 1.51 5.01
C VAL A 135 -5.67 0.24 4.58
N PRO A 136 -4.71 0.29 3.65
CA PRO A 136 -3.97 -0.89 3.22
C PRO A 136 -3.15 -1.51 4.36
N PHE A 137 -2.63 -0.69 5.29
CA PHE A 137 -1.96 -1.18 6.50
C PHE A 137 -2.90 -2.04 7.34
N CYS A 138 -4.08 -1.51 7.70
CA CYS A 138 -5.04 -2.21 8.54
C CYS A 138 -5.57 -3.48 7.88
N VAL A 139 -5.86 -3.45 6.57
CA VAL A 139 -6.31 -4.64 5.82
C VAL A 139 -5.22 -5.70 5.77
N ALA A 140 -3.97 -5.33 5.46
CA ALA A 140 -2.85 -6.27 5.46
C ALA A 140 -2.62 -6.86 6.86
N LEU A 141 -2.72 -6.04 7.91
CA LEU A 141 -2.60 -6.48 9.30
C LEU A 141 -3.71 -7.48 9.67
N ALA A 142 -4.95 -7.23 9.26
CA ALA A 142 -6.08 -8.11 9.49
C ALA A 142 -5.90 -9.47 8.82
N TRP A 143 -5.39 -9.49 7.59
CA TRP A 143 -5.07 -10.71 6.86
C TRP A 143 -3.88 -11.46 7.44
N LEU A 144 -2.80 -10.78 7.84
CA LEU A 144 -1.63 -11.43 8.47
C LEU A 144 -1.95 -12.04 9.84
N THR A 145 -3.00 -11.54 10.49
CA THR A 145 -3.43 -12.00 11.83
C THR A 145 -4.61 -12.95 11.79
N VAL A 146 -5.14 -13.31 10.60
CA VAL A 146 -6.33 -14.16 10.45
C VAL A 146 -6.21 -15.52 11.14
N GLY A 147 -5.01 -16.12 11.14
CA GLY A 147 -4.75 -17.40 11.82
C GLY A 147 -4.72 -17.31 13.36
N ARG A 148 -4.84 -16.11 13.95
CA ARG A 148 -4.81 -15.91 15.41
C ARG A 148 -6.23 -15.68 15.94
N ALA A 149 -6.87 -16.75 16.41
CA ALA A 149 -8.28 -16.76 16.83
C ALA A 149 -8.67 -15.61 17.77
N ARG A 150 -7.81 -15.26 18.75
CA ARG A 150 -8.07 -14.18 19.73
C ARG A 150 -8.07 -12.77 19.13
N TRP A 151 -7.28 -12.53 18.09
CA TRP A 151 -7.04 -11.18 17.55
C TRP A 151 -7.67 -10.93 16.18
N ARG A 152 -8.11 -11.99 15.49
CA ARG A 152 -8.70 -11.92 14.16
C ARG A 152 -9.82 -10.89 14.06
N TRP A 153 -10.77 -10.90 15.01
CA TRP A 153 -11.92 -10.01 14.97
C TRP A 153 -11.54 -8.56 15.27
N VAL A 154 -10.59 -8.34 16.18
CA VAL A 154 -10.11 -6.99 16.51
C VAL A 154 -9.50 -6.33 15.27
N PHE A 155 -8.61 -7.03 14.58
CA PHE A 155 -7.99 -6.48 13.38
C PHE A 155 -8.94 -6.42 12.17
N ALA A 156 -9.91 -7.34 12.06
CA ALA A 156 -10.96 -7.27 11.05
C ALA A 156 -11.83 -6.01 11.23
N VAL A 157 -12.29 -5.74 12.45
CA VAL A 157 -13.07 -4.54 12.77
C VAL A 157 -12.24 -3.29 12.55
N LEU A 158 -10.97 -3.29 12.97
CA LEU A 158 -10.06 -2.18 12.72
C LEU A 158 -9.87 -1.91 11.22
N ALA A 159 -9.68 -2.94 10.41
CA ALA A 159 -9.58 -2.82 8.96
C ALA A 159 -10.86 -2.29 8.33
N LEU A 160 -12.02 -2.80 8.76
CA LEU A 160 -13.32 -2.34 8.27
C LEU A 160 -13.59 -0.88 8.66
N ALA A 161 -13.22 -0.48 9.88
CA ALA A 161 -13.39 0.89 10.37
C ALA A 161 -12.33 1.87 9.81
N SER A 162 -11.21 1.36 9.27
CA SER A 162 -10.07 2.18 8.89
C SER A 162 -10.37 3.30 7.88
N PRO A 163 -11.23 3.13 6.85
CA PRO A 163 -11.57 4.24 5.94
C PRO A 163 -12.41 5.31 6.65
N GLY A 164 -13.32 4.92 7.55
CA GLY A 164 -14.08 5.86 8.38
C GLY A 164 -13.19 6.63 9.38
N LEU A 165 -12.23 5.94 10.01
CA LEU A 165 -11.24 6.59 10.88
C LEU A 165 -10.35 7.56 10.08
N ALA A 166 -9.90 7.17 8.89
CA ALA A 166 -9.17 8.07 7.99
C ALA A 166 -10.03 9.28 7.60
N ALA A 167 -11.31 9.07 7.26
CA ALA A 167 -12.21 10.15 6.91
C ALA A 167 -12.37 11.18 8.05
N LEU A 168 -12.50 10.72 9.29
CA LEU A 168 -12.54 11.59 10.47
C LEU A 168 -11.21 12.31 10.71
N MET A 169 -10.08 11.60 10.65
CA MET A 169 -8.75 12.17 10.94
C MET A 169 -8.29 13.18 9.88
N PHE A 170 -8.68 12.99 8.63
CA PHE A 170 -8.24 13.79 7.49
C PHE A 170 -9.35 14.66 6.90
N SER A 171 -10.51 14.74 7.56
CA SER A 171 -11.65 15.59 7.16
C SER A 171 -12.10 15.31 5.72
N TRP A 172 -12.17 14.03 5.35
CA TRP A 172 -12.64 13.63 4.02
C TRP A 172 -14.11 13.99 3.82
N GLN A 173 -14.48 14.27 2.58
CA GLN A 173 -15.88 14.46 2.24
C GLN A 173 -16.61 13.12 2.28
N LEU A 174 -17.94 13.16 2.39
CA LEU A 174 -18.77 11.96 2.40
C LEU A 174 -18.51 11.08 1.17
N GLN A 175 -18.30 11.71 0.01
CA GLN A 175 -17.98 11.04 -1.24
C GLN A 175 -16.67 10.25 -1.16
N ASP A 176 -15.58 10.88 -0.72
CA ASP A 176 -14.27 10.24 -0.53
C ASP A 176 -14.34 9.07 0.46
N TRP A 177 -15.14 9.22 1.52
CA TRP A 177 -15.36 8.13 2.46
C TRP A 177 -16.07 6.95 1.80
N ILE A 178 -17.14 7.18 1.03
CA ILE A 178 -17.87 6.11 0.33
C ILE A 178 -16.97 5.41 -0.68
N THR A 179 -16.21 6.17 -1.47
CA THR A 179 -15.34 5.65 -2.54
C THR A 179 -14.13 4.91 -2.00
N ALA A 180 -13.67 5.21 -0.79
CA ALA A 180 -12.67 4.41 -0.09
C ALA A 180 -13.28 3.19 0.65
N GLN A 181 -14.41 3.39 1.33
CA GLN A 181 -15.00 2.39 2.24
C GLN A 181 -15.54 1.18 1.49
N LEU A 182 -16.30 1.39 0.41
CA LEU A 182 -16.95 0.30 -0.32
C LEU A 182 -15.94 -0.68 -0.93
N PRO A 183 -14.97 -0.26 -1.76
CA PRO A 183 -13.99 -1.19 -2.32
C PRO A 183 -13.10 -1.81 -1.24
N ALA A 184 -12.66 -1.05 -0.24
CA ALA A 184 -11.83 -1.59 0.85
C ALA A 184 -12.56 -2.69 1.65
N SER A 185 -13.85 -2.50 1.92
CA SER A 185 -14.68 -3.50 2.60
C SER A 185 -14.84 -4.75 1.74
N CYS A 186 -15.12 -4.59 0.45
CA CYS A 186 -15.21 -5.70 -0.50
C CYS A 186 -13.90 -6.49 -0.57
N ILE A 187 -12.76 -5.80 -0.70
CA ILE A 187 -11.43 -6.41 -0.71
C ILE A 187 -11.22 -7.21 0.57
N LEU A 188 -11.43 -6.59 1.74
CA LEU A 188 -11.25 -7.22 3.05
C LEU A 188 -12.09 -8.50 3.20
N LEU A 189 -13.40 -8.41 2.94
CA LEU A 189 -14.36 -9.50 3.12
C LEU A 189 -14.08 -10.65 2.14
N LEU A 190 -13.84 -10.35 0.87
CA LEU A 190 -13.48 -11.37 -0.12
C LEU A 190 -12.13 -12.01 0.22
N GLY A 191 -11.17 -11.24 0.73
CA GLY A 191 -9.90 -11.78 1.22
C GLY A 191 -10.09 -12.73 2.41
N TYR A 192 -10.96 -12.41 3.36
CA TYR A 192 -11.33 -13.35 4.43
C TYR A 192 -12.01 -14.61 3.90
N ARG A 193 -12.84 -14.49 2.87
CA ARG A 193 -13.45 -15.66 2.21
C ARG A 193 -12.38 -16.57 1.56
N GLN A 194 -11.32 -16.00 0.99
CA GLN A 194 -10.18 -16.76 0.44
C GLN A 194 -9.41 -17.54 1.51
N TRP A 195 -9.46 -17.11 2.78
CA TRP A 195 -8.90 -17.86 3.90
C TRP A 195 -9.74 -19.09 4.24
N SER A 196 -11.07 -18.97 4.24
CA SER A 196 -11.97 -20.09 4.55
C SER A 196 -12.02 -21.17 3.47
N LEU A 197 -11.76 -20.80 2.21
CA LEU A 197 -11.97 -21.68 1.05
C LEU A 197 -10.71 -22.42 0.57
N GLY A 198 -9.52 -22.02 1.03
CA GLY A 198 -8.28 -22.48 0.41
C GLY A 198 -7.17 -22.79 1.41
N PRO A 199 -6.11 -23.47 0.93
CA PRO A 199 -4.94 -23.75 1.75
C PRO A 199 -4.26 -22.43 2.17
N VAL A 200 -3.64 -22.43 3.35
CA VAL A 200 -2.90 -21.27 3.88
C VAL A 200 -1.83 -20.81 2.88
N ALA A 201 -1.20 -21.75 2.17
CA ALA A 201 -0.23 -21.47 1.13
C ALA A 201 -0.85 -20.68 -0.06
N GLY A 202 -0.18 -19.60 -0.44
CA GLY A 202 -0.60 -18.73 -1.54
C GLY A 202 -1.74 -17.78 -1.18
N PHE A 203 -2.05 -17.60 0.10
CA PHE A 203 -3.14 -16.73 0.56
C PHE A 203 -2.98 -15.29 0.06
N PHE A 204 -1.76 -14.73 0.17
CA PHE A 204 -1.47 -13.38 -0.33
C PHE A 204 -1.65 -13.26 -1.85
N ARG A 205 -1.21 -14.26 -2.62
CA ARG A 205 -1.37 -14.26 -4.08
C ARG A 205 -2.85 -14.29 -4.47
N ARG A 206 -3.69 -15.05 -3.77
CA ARG A 206 -5.15 -15.04 -4.00
C ARG A 206 -5.76 -13.68 -3.63
N ASN A 207 -5.29 -13.04 -2.57
CA ASN A 207 -5.76 -11.70 -2.20
C ASN A 207 -5.30 -10.60 -3.17
N VAL A 208 -4.15 -10.75 -3.81
CA VAL A 208 -3.77 -9.90 -4.96
C VAL A 208 -4.79 -10.02 -6.08
N GLN A 209 -5.23 -11.25 -6.40
CA GLN A 209 -6.28 -11.45 -7.43
C GLN A 209 -7.60 -10.82 -7.00
N VAL A 210 -8.01 -10.97 -5.74
CA VAL A 210 -9.21 -10.29 -5.20
C VAL A 210 -9.10 -8.77 -5.41
N LEU A 211 -7.98 -8.17 -5.04
CA LEU A 211 -7.74 -6.74 -5.22
C LEU A 211 -7.80 -6.34 -6.70
N LEU A 212 -7.14 -7.10 -7.58
CA LEU A 212 -7.10 -6.84 -9.03
C LEU A 212 -8.45 -7.05 -9.73
N TRP A 213 -9.40 -7.78 -9.12
CA TRP A 213 -10.76 -7.90 -9.62
C TRP A 213 -11.68 -6.81 -9.06
N VAL A 214 -11.62 -6.59 -7.74
CA VAL A 214 -12.51 -5.62 -7.08
C VAL A 214 -12.22 -4.21 -7.54
N SER A 215 -10.95 -3.82 -7.71
CA SER A 215 -10.60 -2.45 -8.08
C SER A 215 -11.10 -2.02 -9.47
N PRO A 216 -10.90 -2.76 -10.59
CA PRO A 216 -11.46 -2.35 -11.87
C PRO A 216 -12.98 -2.45 -11.89
N ILE A 217 -13.58 -3.46 -11.26
CA ILE A 217 -15.05 -3.58 -11.20
C ILE A 217 -15.65 -2.38 -10.48
N TRP A 218 -15.06 -1.97 -9.36
CA TRP A 218 -15.47 -0.78 -8.62
C TRP A 218 -15.33 0.48 -9.46
N LEU A 219 -14.15 0.72 -10.04
CA LEU A 219 -13.88 1.93 -10.81
C LEU A 219 -14.79 2.03 -12.05
N ILE A 220 -14.94 0.94 -12.81
CA ILE A 220 -15.84 0.90 -13.96
C ILE A 220 -17.28 1.14 -13.49
N GLY A 221 -17.71 0.48 -12.42
CA GLY A 221 -19.06 0.66 -11.86
C GLY A 221 -19.32 2.10 -11.42
N ALA A 222 -18.38 2.73 -10.71
CA ALA A 222 -18.51 4.11 -10.25
C ALA A 222 -18.51 5.11 -11.42
N LEU A 223 -17.67 4.90 -12.45
CA LEU A 223 -17.67 5.74 -13.65
C LEU A 223 -18.97 5.59 -14.46
N LEU A 224 -19.50 4.37 -14.58
CA LEU A 224 -20.80 4.12 -15.22
C LEU A 224 -21.94 4.77 -14.42
N PHE A 225 -21.88 4.72 -13.09
CA PHE A 225 -22.85 5.38 -12.21
C PHE A 225 -22.82 6.91 -12.40
N ASN A 226 -21.63 7.52 -12.44
CA ASN A 226 -21.48 8.95 -12.73
C ASN A 226 -22.05 9.29 -14.11
N TRP A 227 -21.73 8.47 -15.13
CA TRP A 227 -22.22 8.68 -16.48
C TRP A 227 -23.75 8.62 -16.54
N ALA A 228 -24.36 7.58 -15.95
CA ALA A 228 -25.81 7.42 -15.94
C ALA A 228 -26.52 8.56 -15.21
N GLY A 229 -26.00 8.97 -14.05
CA GLY A 229 -26.59 10.08 -13.30
C GLY A 229 -26.41 11.44 -13.99
N ASN A 230 -25.31 11.65 -14.71
CA ASN A 230 -25.14 12.82 -15.58
C ASN A 230 -26.18 12.86 -16.71
N GLN A 231 -26.51 11.72 -17.33
CA GLN A 231 -27.59 11.65 -18.33
C GLN A 231 -28.97 11.99 -17.73
N LEU A 232 -29.16 11.74 -16.44
CA LEU A 232 -30.40 12.03 -15.71
C LEU A 232 -30.40 13.41 -15.04
N GLY A 233 -29.34 14.21 -15.18
CA GLY A 233 -29.22 15.53 -14.56
C GLY A 233 -29.09 15.50 -13.02
N LEU A 234 -28.68 14.36 -12.45
CA LEU A 234 -28.57 14.17 -11.00
C LEU A 234 -27.17 14.55 -10.52
N ALA A 235 -26.97 15.78 -10.06
CA ALA A 235 -25.65 16.26 -9.62
C ALA A 235 -25.03 15.45 -8.45
N TRP A 236 -25.86 14.80 -7.62
CA TRP A 236 -25.40 14.04 -6.46
C TRP A 236 -24.76 12.69 -6.81
N THR A 237 -24.86 12.24 -8.07
CA THR A 237 -24.28 10.95 -8.50
C THR A 237 -22.81 11.05 -8.88
N GLN A 238 -22.18 12.22 -8.76
CA GLN A 238 -20.78 12.40 -9.12
C GLN A 238 -19.88 11.80 -8.03
N LEU A 239 -19.57 10.49 -8.13
CA LEU A 239 -18.69 9.77 -7.21
C LEU A 239 -17.20 9.98 -7.48
N TYR A 240 -16.84 10.34 -8.72
CA TYR A 240 -15.45 10.53 -9.13
C TYR A 240 -15.36 11.64 -10.18
N THR A 241 -14.37 12.51 -10.01
CA THR A 241 -13.77 13.21 -11.15
C THR A 241 -12.82 12.28 -11.90
N PRO A 242 -12.55 12.51 -13.20
CA PRO A 242 -11.57 11.71 -13.95
C PRO A 242 -10.17 11.70 -13.30
N GLY A 243 -9.80 12.81 -12.65
CA GLY A 243 -8.55 12.93 -11.90
C GLY A 243 -8.51 12.01 -10.67
N GLU A 244 -9.57 12.01 -9.86
CA GLU A 244 -9.70 11.14 -8.68
C GLU A 244 -9.68 9.66 -9.07
N ALA A 245 -10.39 9.26 -10.13
CA ALA A 245 -10.39 7.89 -10.60
C ALA A 245 -8.96 7.43 -10.97
N TRP A 246 -8.16 8.31 -11.56
CA TRP A 246 -6.78 8.01 -11.92
C TRP A 246 -5.86 7.91 -10.69
N ILE A 247 -6.15 8.65 -9.63
CA ILE A 247 -5.45 8.50 -8.33
C ILE A 247 -5.73 7.10 -7.77
N ASP A 248 -6.99 6.66 -7.78
CA ASP A 248 -7.36 5.35 -7.26
C ASP A 248 -6.77 4.19 -8.06
N VAL A 249 -6.65 4.31 -9.39
CA VAL A 249 -5.94 3.32 -10.22
C VAL A 249 -4.50 3.15 -9.73
N ARG A 250 -3.77 4.25 -9.52
CA ARG A 250 -2.40 4.22 -9.01
C ARG A 250 -2.32 3.61 -7.61
N PHE A 251 -3.26 3.97 -6.75
CA PHE A 251 -3.35 3.44 -5.39
C PHE A 251 -3.55 1.91 -5.38
N TYR A 252 -4.54 1.40 -6.14
CA TYR A 252 -4.80 -0.04 -6.21
C TYR A 252 -3.65 -0.81 -6.86
N LEU A 253 -2.99 -0.24 -7.86
CA LEU A 253 -1.80 -0.82 -8.46
C LEU A 253 -0.66 -0.94 -7.44
N GLY A 254 -0.39 0.14 -6.70
CA GLY A 254 0.59 0.16 -5.62
C GLY A 254 0.29 -0.88 -4.54
N TRP A 255 -0.99 -1.01 -4.17
CA TRP A 255 -1.45 -1.98 -3.18
C TRP A 255 -1.26 -3.43 -3.69
N ALA A 256 -1.54 -3.69 -4.97
CA ALA A 256 -1.32 -5.00 -5.58
C ALA A 256 0.16 -5.38 -5.62
N ILE A 257 1.04 -4.42 -5.96
CA ILE A 257 2.49 -4.60 -5.90
C ILE A 257 2.93 -4.89 -4.46
N GLY A 258 2.42 -4.11 -3.50
CA GLY A 258 2.70 -4.29 -2.07
C GLY A 258 2.36 -5.69 -1.58
N LEU A 259 1.18 -6.19 -1.90
CA LEU A 259 0.74 -7.55 -1.54
C LEU A 259 1.52 -8.65 -2.28
N SER A 260 1.89 -8.42 -3.53
CA SER A 260 2.66 -9.39 -4.33
C SER A 260 4.09 -9.55 -3.80
N LEU A 261 4.65 -8.48 -3.28
CA LEU A 261 6.01 -8.43 -2.75
C LEU A 261 6.06 -8.60 -1.22
N ALA A 262 4.90 -8.63 -0.56
CA ALA A 262 4.80 -8.73 0.88
C ALA A 262 5.53 -9.99 1.39
N PRO A 263 6.26 -9.89 2.50
CA PRO A 263 6.95 -11.04 3.06
C PRO A 263 5.93 -12.07 3.57
N VAL A 264 6.03 -13.29 3.07
CA VAL A 264 5.19 -14.42 3.51
C VAL A 264 5.38 -14.63 5.02
N PRO A 265 4.31 -14.58 5.85
CA PRO A 265 4.41 -14.73 7.30
C PRO A 265 4.93 -16.13 7.67
N LEU A 266 5.69 -16.20 8.77
CA LEU A 266 6.35 -17.43 9.26
C LEU A 266 5.41 -18.63 9.42
N ALA A 267 4.11 -18.41 9.66
CA ALA A 267 3.12 -19.47 9.82
C ALA A 267 2.80 -20.19 8.50
N GLU A 268 2.72 -19.46 7.39
CA GLU A 268 2.56 -20.03 6.05
C GLU A 268 3.83 -20.82 5.65
N ARG A 269 5.00 -20.41 6.17
CA ARG A 269 6.27 -21.13 5.99
C ARG A 269 6.34 -22.45 6.77
N ALA A 270 5.82 -22.50 7.99
CA ALA A 270 5.76 -23.74 8.77
C ALA A 270 4.87 -24.79 8.10
N CYS A 271 3.75 -24.34 7.50
CA CYS A 271 2.85 -25.19 6.73
C CYS A 271 3.47 -25.64 5.39
N GLN A 272 4.19 -24.77 4.69
CA GLN A 272 4.89 -25.11 3.44
C GLN A 272 6.10 -26.04 3.67
N ALA A 273 6.79 -25.92 4.80
CA ALA A 273 7.92 -26.77 5.16
C ALA A 273 7.51 -28.14 5.74
N GLY A 274 6.21 -28.43 5.85
CA GLY A 274 5.72 -29.69 6.42
C GLY A 274 5.94 -29.83 7.95
N ILE A 275 6.33 -28.76 8.65
CA ILE A 275 6.68 -28.77 10.08
C ILE A 275 5.42 -28.60 10.96
N GLY A 276 4.27 -29.11 10.51
CA GLY A 276 2.96 -28.81 11.09
C GLY A 276 1.95 -29.95 10.98
N LYS A 277 2.42 -31.20 11.13
CA LYS A 277 1.61 -32.30 11.65
C LYS A 277 2.28 -32.83 12.90
#